data_AF-A0AAD4Z0K3-F1
#
_entry.id   AF-A0AAD4Z0K3-F1
#
_cell.length_a   1.000
_cell.length_b   1.000
_cell.length_c   1.000
_cell.angle_alpha   90.00
_cell.angle_beta   90.00
_cell.angle_gamma   90.00
#
_symmetry.space_group_name_H-M   'P 1'
#
loop_
_entity.id
_entity.type
_entity.pdbx_description
1 polymer ?
#
loop_
_entity_poly.entity_id
_entity_poly.type
_entity_poly.pdbx_seq_one_letter_code
_entity_poly.pdbx_strand_id
1 'polypeptide(L)' 'MKISHACEVTELQRFPVLRKHLDEVMVKFFHHGVEPVERMIGNLIEMEVSLFCSYNEYQRSYSLRFSSKQSLAM' A
#
# COMPACT_ATOMS: atom_id res chain seq x y z
N MET A 1 8.64 9.20 11.36
CA MET A 1 8.58 9.64 12.78
C MET A 1 8.59 11.16 12.77
N LYS A 2 7.50 11.83 13.20
CA LYS A 2 7.49 13.30 13.31
C LYS A 2 8.14 13.68 14.64
N ILE A 3 9.42 14.02 14.60
CA ILE A 3 10.07 14.66 15.74
C ILE A 3 9.47 16.06 15.82
N SER A 4 9.10 16.51 17.03
CA SER A 4 8.71 17.90 17.22
C SER A 4 9.82 18.80 16.68
N HIS A 5 9.50 19.75 15.81
CA HIS A 5 10.50 20.65 15.22
C HIS A 5 11.29 21.40 16.31
N ALA A 6 10.66 21.68 17.46
CA ALA A 6 11.32 22.26 18.63
C ALA A 6 12.38 21.33 19.26
N CYS A 7 12.12 20.01 19.27
CA CYS A 7 13.07 19.00 19.75
C CYS A 7 14.25 18.81 18.77
N GLU A 8 13.97 18.90 17.47
CA GLU A 8 14.99 18.81 16.42
C GLU A 8 15.97 20.01 16.41
N VAL A 9 15.46 21.22 16.66
CA VAL A 9 16.26 22.45 16.61
C VAL A 9 17.07 22.68 17.90
N THR A 10 16.53 22.33 19.07
CA THR A 10 17.12 22.75 20.35
C THR A 10 18.01 21.68 20.99
N GLU A 11 17.62 20.40 20.90
CA GLU A 11 18.30 19.30 21.61
C GLU A 11 19.26 18.54 20.67
N LEU A 12 18.84 18.29 19.43
CA LEU A 12 19.64 17.54 18.45
C LEU A 12 20.79 18.36 17.83
N GLN A 13 20.65 19.68 17.73
CA GLN A 13 21.75 20.55 17.30
C GLN A 13 22.86 20.65 18.36
N ARG A 14 22.50 20.54 19.64
CA ARG A 14 23.43 20.60 20.76
C ARG A 14 24.35 19.37 20.83
N PHE A 15 23.91 18.25 20.25
CA PHE A 15 24.65 16.98 20.22
C PHE A 15 24.76 16.43 18.78
N PRO A 16 25.71 16.96 17.97
CA PRO A 16 25.83 16.60 16.55
C PRO A 16 26.12 15.11 16.32
N VAL A 17 26.82 14.46 17.26
CA VAL A 17 27.09 13.01 17.19
C VAL A 17 25.81 12.19 17.38
N LEU A 18 24.95 12.58 18.33
CA LEU A 18 23.67 11.91 18.58
C LEU A 18 22.73 12.06 17.37
N ARG A 19 22.70 13.26 16.76
CA ARG A 19 21.94 13.51 15.53
C ARG A 19 22.39 12.59 14.40
N LYS A 20 23.70 12.50 14.15
CA LYS A 20 24.25 11.62 13.11
C LYS A 20 23.86 10.16 13.36
N HIS A 21 23.91 9.70 14.60
CA HIS A 21 23.57 8.32 14.94
C HIS A 21 22.06 8.04 14.76
N LEU A 22 21.20 9.00 15.12
CA LEU A 22 19.77 8.91 14.84
C LEU A 22 19.48 8.88 13.35
N ASP A 23 20.11 9.74 12.55
CA ASP A 23 19.96 9.75 11.09
C ASP A 23 20.41 8.41 10.48
N GLU A 24 21.53 7.84 10.93
CA GLU A 24 22.01 6.53 10.48
C GLU A 24 21.04 5.39 10.84
N VAL A 25 20.50 5.38 12.06
CA VAL A 25 19.51 4.39 12.49
C VAL A 25 18.21 4.54 11.70
N MET A 26 17.77 5.78 11.45
CA MET A 26 16.56 6.07 10.72
C MET A 26 16.66 5.64 9.25
N VAL A 27 17.78 5.94 8.59
CA VAL A 27 18.05 5.51 7.20
C VAL A 27 18.11 3.99 7.11
N LYS A 28 18.78 3.31 8.05
CA LYS A 28 18.81 1.84 8.09
C LYS A 28 17.41 1.28 8.27
N PHE A 29 16.63 1.83 9.20
CA PHE A 29 15.27 1.37 9.45
C PHE A 29 14.38 1.55 8.22
N PHE A 30 14.42 2.70 7.55
CA PHE A 30 13.64 2.94 6.34
C PHE A 30 14.11 2.06 5.18
N HIS A 31 15.42 1.93 4.94
CA HIS A 31 15.91 1.10 3.85
C HIS A 31 15.43 -0.36 3.97
N HIS A 32 15.45 -0.94 5.18
CA HIS A 32 14.96 -2.30 5.41
C HIS A 32 13.43 -2.38 5.46
N GLY A 33 12.75 -1.29 5.82
CA GLY A 33 11.30 -1.22 5.92
C GLY A 33 10.58 -0.88 4.61
N VAL A 34 11.27 -0.27 3.64
CA VAL A 34 10.67 0.15 2.36
C VAL A 34 10.31 -1.06 1.51
N GLU A 35 11.24 -1.99 1.28
CA GLU A 35 10.99 -3.20 0.47
C GLU A 35 9.78 -4.03 0.96
N PRO A 36 9.64 -4.37 2.26
CA PRO A 36 8.49 -5.12 2.72
C PRO A 36 7.19 -4.32 2.64
N VAL A 37 7.22 -3.00 2.87
CA VAL A 37 6.02 -2.15 2.77
C VAL A 37 5.56 -2.00 1.32
N GLU A 38 6.47 -1.80 0.37
CA GLU A 38 6.14 -1.76 -1.05
C GLU A 38 5.54 -3.09 -1.52
N ARG A 39 6.11 -4.22 -1.08
CA ARG A 39 5.54 -5.55 -1.36
C ARG A 39 4.15 -5.72 -0.73
N MET A 40 3.94 -5.27 0.50
CA MET A 40 2.64 -5.34 1.16
C MET A 40 1.59 -4.52 0.39
N ILE A 41 1.94 -3.31 -0.05
CA ILE A 41 1.03 -2.46 -0.84
C ILE A 41 0.73 -3.12 -2.19
N GLY A 42 1.73 -3.67 -2.87
CA GLY A 42 1.55 -4.39 -4.14
C GLY A 42 0.59 -5.57 -3.99
N ASN A 43 0.81 -6.43 -2.99
CA ASN A 43 -0.03 -7.58 -2.72
C ASN A 43 -1.49 -7.18 -2.41
N LEU A 44 -1.70 -6.10 -1.65
CA LEU A 44 -3.03 -5.60 -1.35
C LEU A 44 -3.76 -5.10 -2.60
N ILE A 45 -3.05 -4.36 -3.47
CA ILE A 45 -3.62 -3.90 -4.75
C ILE A 45 -3.97 -5.09 -5.64
N GLU A 46 -3.09 -6.08 -5.76
CA GLU A 46 -3.35 -7.28 -6.56
C GLU A 46 -4.57 -8.06 -6.06
N MET A 47 -4.75 -8.18 -4.74
CA MET A 47 -5.93 -8.81 -4.15
C MET A 47 -7.22 -8.08 -4.51
N GLU A 48 -7.26 -6.75 -4.40
CA GLU A 48 -8.43 -5.93 -4.73
C GLU A 48 -8.75 -5.96 -6.23
N VAL A 49 -7.72 -5.85 -7.09
CA VAL A 49 -7.87 -5.95 -8.55
C VAL A 49 -8.42 -7.33 -8.94
N SER A 50 -7.91 -8.40 -8.33
CA SER A 50 -8.38 -9.77 -8.59
C SER A 50 -9.83 -9.97 -8.18
N LEU A 51 -10.23 -9.42 -7.03
CA LEU A 51 -11.61 -9.42 -6.55
C LEU A 51 -12.54 -8.65 -7.51
N PHE A 52 -12.12 -7.45 -7.93
CA PHE A 52 -12.89 -6.61 -8.85
C PHE A 52 -13.03 -7.24 -10.25
N CYS A 53 -11.97 -7.81 -10.81
CA CYS A 53 -12.00 -8.49 -12.10
C CYS A 53 -12.96 -9.69 -12.08
N SER A 54 -12.88 -10.51 -11.01
CA SER A 54 -13.74 -11.68 -10.84
C SER A 54 -15.22 -11.28 -10.72
N TYR A 55 -15.52 -10.22 -9.97
CA TYR A 55 -16.89 -9.72 -9.83
C TYR A 55 -17.46 -9.22 -11.16
N ASN A 56 -16.67 -8.48 -11.94
CA ASN A 56 -17.12 -7.98 -13.25
C ASN A 56 -17.33 -9.11 -14.25
N GLU A 57 -16.45 -10.11 -14.28
CA GLU A 57 -16.61 -11.28 -15.15
C GLU A 57 -17.85 -12.11 -14.75
N TYR A 58 -18.08 -12.28 -13.45
CA TYR A 58 -19.31 -12.87 -12.93
C TYR A 58 -20.52 -12.09 -13.42
N GLN A 59 -20.62 -10.78 -13.18
CA GLN A 59 -21.75 -9.95 -13.65
C GLN A 59 -21.97 -10.09 -15.16
N ARG A 60 -20.90 -10.11 -15.96
CA ARG A 60 -20.97 -10.29 -17.42
C ARG A 60 -21.53 -11.67 -17.81
N SER A 61 -21.07 -12.73 -17.15
CA SER A 61 -21.59 -14.10 -17.33
C SER A 61 -23.08 -14.20 -16.97
N TYR A 62 -23.53 -13.55 -15.89
CA TYR A 62 -24.94 -13.53 -15.49
C TYR A 62 -25.82 -12.78 -16.49
N SER A 63 -25.38 -11.60 -16.95
CA SER A 63 -26.10 -10.82 -17.96
C SER A 63 -26.24 -11.56 -19.31
N LEU A 64 -25.18 -12.24 -19.75
CA LEU A 64 -25.21 -13.04 -20.99
C LEU A 64 -26.14 -14.26 -20.87
N ARG A 65 -26.11 -14.99 -19.75
CA ARG A 65 -27.01 -16.14 -19.51
C ARG A 65 -28.46 -15.73 -19.38
N PHE A 66 -28.74 -14.55 -18.81
CA PHE A 66 -30.09 -14.03 -18.74
C PHE A 66 -30.62 -13.67 -20.12
N SER A 67 -29.81 -12.98 -20.94
CA SER A 67 -30.16 -12.64 -22.33
C SER A 67 -30.33 -13.87 -23.22
N SER A 68 -29.50 -14.90 -23.06
CA SER A 68 -29.63 -16.14 -23.83
C SER A 68 -30.87 -16.95 -23.44
N LYS A 69 -31.23 -16.98 -22.15
CA LYS A 69 -32.47 -17.63 -21.69
C LYS A 69 -33.73 -16.93 -22.19
N GLN A 70 -33.72 -15.61 -22.33
CA GLN A 70 -34.84 -14.88 -22.93
C GLN A 70 -34.97 -15.17 -24.43
N SER A 71 -33.85 -15.22 -25.16
CA SER A 71 -33.84 -15.51 -26.60
C SER A 71 -34.24 -16.95 -26.95
N LEU A 72 -34.07 -17.90 -26.02
CA LEU A 72 -34.49 -19.31 -26.21
C LEU A 72 -35.96 -19.55 -25.81
N ALA A 73 -36.58 -18.58 -25.15
CA ALA A 73 -37.98 -18.64 -24.70
C ALA A 73 -38.95 -17.92 -25.66
N MET A 74 -38.44 -17.40 -26.78
CA MET A 74 -39.18 -16.94 -27.97
C MET A 74 -39.12 -18.01 -29.06
#